data_AF-A0A401PFS4-F1
#
_entry.id   AF-A0A401PFS4-F1
#
_cell.length_a   1.000
_cell.length_b   1.000
_cell.length_c   1.000
_cell.angle_alpha   90.00
_cell.angle_beta   90.00
_cell.angle_gamma   90.00
#
_symmetry.space_group_name_H-M   'P 1'
#
loop_
_entity.id
_entity.type
_entity.pdbx_description
1 polymer ?
#
loop_
_entity_poly.entity_id
_entity_poly.type
_entity_poly.pdbx_seq_one_letter_code
_entity_poly.pdbx_strand_id
1 'polypeptide(L)'
;LQVVLNSIIKAMVPLLHIALLVLFVIIIYAIIGLELFMGKMHKTCLFSTTETIAEEEPAPCSLNVGHGRRCSNGTFCKIGWVGPNDGITNFDNFAFAMLTVFQCITMEGWTDVLYWMQDAMGYELPWVYFVSLVIFGSFFVLNLVLGVLSGEFSKEREKAKARGDFQKLREKQQLEEDLKGYLDWITQAEDIDPENEDEGMDEDKPRNCK
;
A
#
# COMPACT_ATOMS: atom_id res chain seq x y z
N LEU A 1 -12.87 -17.36 10.62
CA LEU A 1 -12.91 -15.88 10.48
C LEU A 1 -11.88 -15.17 11.38
N GLN A 2 -11.86 -15.44 12.70
CA GLN A 2 -10.93 -14.77 13.65
C GLN A 2 -9.44 -14.95 13.31
N VAL A 3 -9.03 -16.15 12.85
CA VAL A 3 -7.64 -16.43 12.44
C VAL A 3 -7.23 -15.58 11.23
N VAL A 4 -8.15 -15.34 10.30
CA VAL A 4 -7.92 -14.52 9.11
C VAL A 4 -7.79 -13.03 9.50
N LEU A 5 -8.68 -12.53 10.35
CA LEU A 5 -8.62 -11.16 10.88
C LEU A 5 -7.31 -10.87 11.63
N ASN A 6 -6.90 -11.77 12.53
CA ASN A 6 -5.63 -11.62 13.26
C ASN A 6 -4.40 -11.66 12.34
N SER A 7 -4.49 -12.36 11.20
CA SER A 7 -3.43 -12.39 10.20
C SER A 7 -3.35 -11.07 9.43
N ILE A 8 -4.50 -10.47 9.07
CA ILE A 8 -4.57 -9.16 8.40
C ILE A 8 -4.02 -8.04 9.30
N ILE A 9 -4.42 -8.01 10.58
CA ILE A 9 -3.98 -6.97 11.52
C ILE A 9 -2.45 -6.98 11.69
N LYS A 10 -1.82 -8.17 11.77
CA LYS A 10 -0.36 -8.28 11.87
C LYS A 10 0.35 -7.76 10.63
N ALA A 11 -0.23 -7.93 9.44
CA ALA A 11 0.32 -7.41 8.19
C ALA A 11 0.13 -5.89 8.02
N MET A 12 -0.84 -5.28 8.71
CA MET A 12 -1.14 -3.84 8.60
C MET A 12 -0.13 -2.95 9.34
N VAL A 13 0.51 -3.44 10.41
CA VAL A 13 1.48 -2.68 11.21
C VAL A 13 2.65 -2.13 10.38
N PRO A 14 3.37 -2.92 9.56
CA PRO A 14 4.44 -2.39 8.71
C PRO A 14 3.92 -1.43 7.61
N LEU A 15 2.68 -1.62 7.14
CA LEU A 15 2.06 -0.74 6.15
C LEU A 15 1.68 0.63 6.71
N LEU A 16 1.48 0.74 8.02
CA LEU A 16 1.11 2.00 8.67
C LEU A 16 2.20 3.06 8.55
N HIS A 17 3.48 2.68 8.66
CA HIS A 17 4.59 3.62 8.47
C HIS A 17 4.63 4.18 7.05
N ILE A 18 4.31 3.36 6.06
CA ILE A 18 4.22 3.78 4.66
C ILE A 18 3.02 4.71 4.48
N ALA A 19 1.86 4.32 4.99
CA ALA A 19 0.64 5.12 4.91
C ALA A 19 0.84 6.51 5.54
N LEU A 20 1.56 6.61 6.66
CA LEU A 20 1.94 7.89 7.27
C LEU A 20 2.87 8.72 6.37
N LEU A 21 3.85 8.10 5.72
CA LEU A 21 4.73 8.80 4.76
C LEU A 21 3.95 9.30 3.55
N VAL A 22 3.03 8.49 3.00
CA VAL A 22 2.16 8.86 1.89
C VAL A 22 1.25 10.03 2.28
N LEU A 23 0.63 9.94 3.46
CA LEU A 23 -0.20 11.00 4.00
C LEU A 23 0.60 12.31 4.16
N PHE A 24 1.84 12.24 4.62
CA PHE A 24 2.71 13.40 4.75
C PHE A 24 3.00 14.06 3.39
N VAL A 25 3.28 13.26 2.35
CA VAL A 25 3.47 13.77 0.99
C VAL A 25 2.18 14.41 0.45
N ILE A 26 1.01 13.78 0.68
CA ILE A 26 -0.30 14.34 0.31
C ILE A 26 -0.49 15.71 0.97
N ILE A 27 -0.20 15.84 2.27
CA ILE A 27 -0.37 17.09 3.01
C ILE A 27 0.52 18.19 2.42
N ILE A 28 1.80 17.91 2.13
CA ILE A 28 2.71 18.90 1.55
C ILE A 28 2.17 19.40 0.20
N TYR A 29 1.82 18.50 -0.70
CA TYR A 29 1.31 18.88 -2.01
C TYR A 29 -0.06 19.56 -1.92
N ALA A 30 -0.93 19.15 -0.99
CA ALA A 30 -2.21 19.79 -0.76
C ALA A 30 -2.05 21.25 -0.32
N ILE A 31 -1.11 21.53 0.59
CA ILE A 31 -0.83 22.92 1.03
C ILE A 31 -0.28 23.75 -0.14
N ILE A 32 0.69 23.21 -0.89
CA ILE A 32 1.25 23.90 -2.06
C ILE A 32 0.16 24.17 -3.10
N GLY A 33 -0.68 23.18 -3.41
CA GLY A 33 -1.78 23.30 -4.35
C GLY A 33 -2.84 24.30 -3.89
N LEU A 34 -3.17 24.32 -2.60
CA LEU A 34 -4.08 25.29 -2.00
C LEU A 34 -3.57 26.73 -2.26
N GLU A 35 -2.32 27.02 -1.88
CA GLU A 35 -1.73 28.36 -2.03
C GLU A 35 -1.63 28.81 -3.50
N LEU A 36 -1.32 27.89 -4.42
CA LEU A 36 -1.17 28.22 -5.83
C LEU A 36 -2.51 28.36 -6.57
N PHE A 37 -3.51 27.56 -6.19
CA PHE A 37 -4.69 27.31 -7.04
C PHE A 37 -6.03 27.66 -6.38
N MET A 38 -6.01 28.31 -5.21
CA MET A 38 -7.23 28.74 -4.52
C MET A 38 -8.13 29.59 -5.42
N GLY A 39 -9.41 29.18 -5.53
CA GLY A 39 -10.48 29.91 -6.19
C GLY A 39 -10.36 30.03 -7.70
N LYS A 40 -9.44 29.30 -8.35
CA LYS A 40 -9.21 29.43 -9.80
C LYS A 40 -10.26 28.73 -10.65
N MET A 41 -10.94 27.70 -10.13
CA MET A 41 -11.85 26.85 -10.89
C MET A 41 -13.34 27.27 -10.88
N HIS A 42 -13.70 28.43 -10.33
CA HIS A 42 -15.11 28.86 -10.20
C HIS A 42 -15.66 29.69 -11.39
N LYS A 43 -15.01 29.60 -12.55
CA LYS A 43 -15.36 30.34 -13.76
C LYS A 43 -15.68 29.38 -14.87
N THR A 44 -16.81 29.55 -15.55
CA THR A 44 -17.16 28.76 -16.74
C THR A 44 -17.83 29.64 -17.80
N CYS A 45 -18.02 29.08 -18.99
CA CYS A 45 -18.63 29.74 -20.12
C CYS A 45 -20.16 29.67 -20.04
N LEU A 46 -20.80 30.84 -20.07
CA LEU A 46 -22.25 30.98 -20.08
C LEU A 46 -22.72 31.58 -21.41
N PHE A 47 -23.92 31.23 -21.86
CA PHE A 47 -24.55 31.88 -23.01
C PHE A 47 -24.88 33.35 -22.71
N SER A 48 -24.57 34.24 -23.66
CA SER A 48 -24.83 35.69 -23.51
C SER A 48 -26.32 36.04 -23.36
N THR A 49 -27.24 35.20 -23.82
CA THR A 49 -28.68 35.47 -23.83
C THR A 49 -29.44 34.89 -22.62
N THR A 50 -29.08 33.70 -22.17
CA THR A 50 -29.81 32.95 -21.13
C THR A 50 -29.07 32.85 -19.80
N GLU A 51 -27.79 33.24 -19.75
CA GLU A 51 -26.89 33.02 -18.61
C GLU A 51 -26.81 31.56 -18.11
N THR A 52 -27.18 30.60 -18.96
CA THR A 52 -27.04 29.17 -18.66
C THR A 52 -25.67 28.66 -19.09
N ILE A 53 -25.21 27.57 -18.46
CA ILE A 53 -23.95 26.91 -18.82
C ILE A 53 -24.01 26.49 -20.30
N ALA A 54 -22.95 26.83 -21.03
CA ALA A 54 -22.95 26.68 -22.49
C ALA A 54 -22.54 25.29 -22.98
N GLU A 55 -21.83 24.54 -22.15
CA GLU A 55 -21.24 23.25 -22.49
C GLU A 55 -21.90 22.12 -21.67
N GLU A 56 -22.09 20.95 -22.28
CA GLU A 56 -22.61 19.76 -21.58
C GLU A 56 -21.62 19.26 -20.52
N GLU A 57 -20.32 19.32 -20.83
CA GLU A 57 -19.23 19.09 -19.89
C GLU A 57 -18.54 20.44 -19.57
N PRO A 58 -18.95 21.13 -18.49
CA PRO A 58 -18.39 22.43 -18.17
C PRO A 58 -16.93 22.31 -17.74
N ALA A 59 -16.07 23.10 -18.39
CA ALA A 59 -14.68 23.27 -18.01
C ALA A 59 -14.40 24.71 -17.54
N PRO A 60 -13.33 24.92 -16.73
CA PRO A 60 -12.91 26.25 -16.35
C PRO A 60 -12.65 27.17 -17.55
N CYS A 61 -12.79 28.47 -17.33
CA CYS A 61 -12.39 29.48 -18.30
C CYS A 61 -11.60 30.61 -17.62
N SER A 62 -10.80 31.31 -18.43
CA SER A 62 -10.03 32.47 -18.00
C SER A 62 -10.61 33.77 -18.56
N LEU A 63 -10.62 34.79 -17.72
CA LEU A 63 -10.95 36.17 -18.08
C LEU A 63 -9.75 36.91 -18.68
N ASN A 64 -8.53 36.41 -18.47
CA ASN A 64 -7.31 37.09 -18.85
C ASN A 64 -7.01 36.89 -20.33
N VAL A 65 -6.75 37.99 -21.04
CA VAL A 65 -6.39 37.98 -22.45
C VAL A 65 -4.96 37.45 -22.60
N GLY A 66 -4.80 36.11 -22.69
CA GLY A 66 -3.52 35.47 -23.02
C GLY A 66 -3.16 34.24 -22.19
N HIS A 67 -3.86 34.00 -21.07
CA HIS A 67 -3.63 32.84 -20.20
C HIS A 67 -4.93 32.07 -20.01
N GLY A 68 -4.91 30.76 -20.15
CA GLY A 68 -6.07 29.87 -19.98
C GLY A 68 -7.02 29.84 -21.16
N ARG A 69 -8.10 29.05 -21.00
CA ARG A 69 -9.12 28.79 -22.03
C ARG A 69 -10.05 29.98 -22.19
N ARG A 70 -10.36 30.33 -23.43
CA ARG A 70 -11.36 31.35 -23.76
C ARG A 70 -12.66 30.70 -24.23
N CYS A 71 -13.76 31.34 -23.87
CA CYS A 71 -15.08 30.95 -24.34
C CYS A 71 -15.25 31.28 -25.84
N SER A 72 -16.05 30.49 -26.54
CA SER A 72 -16.34 30.65 -27.97
C SER A 72 -17.30 31.82 -28.25
N ASN A 73 -17.42 32.22 -29.51
CA ASN A 73 -18.28 33.34 -29.91
C ASN A 73 -19.75 33.13 -29.48
N GLY A 74 -20.33 34.12 -28.78
CA GLY A 74 -21.69 34.05 -28.24
C GLY A 74 -21.78 33.53 -26.80
N THR A 75 -20.64 33.21 -26.18
CA THR A 75 -20.54 32.85 -24.76
C THR A 75 -19.52 33.76 -24.07
N PHE A 76 -19.70 33.96 -22.76
CA PHE A 76 -18.80 34.78 -21.96
C PHE A 76 -18.40 34.05 -20.68
N CYS A 77 -17.16 34.25 -20.26
CA CYS A 77 -16.63 33.66 -19.03
C CYS A 77 -17.16 34.46 -17.83
N LYS A 78 -17.87 33.81 -16.91
CA LYS A 78 -18.41 34.45 -15.69
C LYS A 78 -18.02 33.64 -14.46
N ILE A 79 -17.81 34.34 -13.35
CA ILE A 79 -17.66 33.72 -12.03
C ILE A 79 -19.05 33.29 -11.54
N GLY A 80 -19.14 32.14 -10.88
CA GLY A 80 -20.40 31.62 -10.33
C GLY A 80 -20.62 30.13 -10.56
N TRP A 81 -19.64 29.45 -11.14
CA TRP A 81 -19.68 28.00 -11.28
C TRP A 81 -19.15 27.33 -10.01
N VAL A 82 -19.83 26.26 -9.57
CA VAL A 82 -19.46 25.50 -8.38
C VAL A 82 -18.07 24.85 -8.55
N GLY A 83 -17.72 24.48 -9.78
CA GLY A 83 -16.44 23.89 -10.16
C GLY A 83 -16.61 22.49 -10.77
N PRO A 84 -15.51 21.86 -11.23
CA PRO A 84 -15.55 20.53 -11.82
C PRO A 84 -16.06 19.48 -10.82
N ASN A 85 -16.71 18.43 -11.32
CA ASN A 85 -17.31 17.36 -10.51
C ASN A 85 -18.20 17.89 -9.37
N ASP A 86 -19.15 18.78 -9.68
CA ASP A 86 -20.02 19.45 -8.71
C ASP A 86 -19.28 20.16 -7.56
N GLY A 87 -18.07 20.67 -7.86
CA GLY A 87 -17.21 21.34 -6.90
C GLY A 87 -16.49 20.41 -5.94
N ILE A 88 -16.39 19.10 -6.20
CA ILE A 88 -15.61 18.18 -5.37
C ILE A 88 -14.11 18.35 -5.64
N THR A 89 -13.72 18.47 -6.91
CA THR A 89 -12.32 18.56 -7.33
C THR A 89 -11.91 20.02 -7.43
N ASN A 90 -11.40 20.57 -6.32
CA ASN A 90 -10.95 21.95 -6.20
C ASN A 90 -9.79 22.09 -5.18
N PHE A 91 -9.21 23.29 -5.14
CA PHE A 91 -8.13 23.67 -4.21
C PHE A 91 -8.54 24.84 -3.30
N ASP A 92 -9.83 24.96 -2.96
CA ASP A 92 -10.35 26.10 -2.20
C ASP A 92 -10.25 25.88 -0.69
N ASN A 93 -10.30 24.61 -0.26
CA ASN A 93 -10.19 24.20 1.13
C ASN A 93 -9.17 23.08 1.28
N PHE A 94 -8.53 23.02 2.44
CA PHE A 94 -7.51 22.01 2.72
C PHE A 94 -8.00 20.57 2.51
N ALA A 95 -9.24 20.26 2.91
CA ALA A 95 -9.82 18.93 2.75
C ALA A 95 -10.04 18.54 1.26
N PHE A 96 -10.57 19.45 0.45
CA PHE A 96 -10.78 19.21 -0.99
C PHE A 96 -9.46 19.19 -1.77
N ALA A 97 -8.48 20.02 -1.37
CA ALA A 97 -7.13 19.97 -1.92
C ALA A 97 -6.47 18.62 -1.63
N MET A 98 -6.57 18.10 -0.39
CA MET A 98 -6.09 16.76 -0.05
C MET A 98 -6.79 15.66 -0.86
N LEU A 99 -8.11 15.73 -1.03
CA LEU A 99 -8.86 14.76 -1.83
C LEU A 99 -8.43 14.76 -3.29
N THR A 100 -8.29 15.95 -3.88
CA THR A 100 -7.86 16.13 -5.28
C THR A 100 -6.42 15.64 -5.48
N VAL A 101 -5.52 15.91 -4.53
CA VAL A 101 -4.14 15.40 -4.56
C VAL A 101 -4.12 13.88 -4.41
N PHE A 102 -4.95 13.32 -3.52
CA PHE A 102 -5.09 11.87 -3.36
C PHE A 102 -5.55 11.21 -4.67
N GLN A 103 -6.58 11.74 -5.32
CA GLN A 103 -7.04 11.30 -6.65
C GLN A 103 -5.91 11.38 -7.69
N CYS A 104 -5.11 12.45 -7.68
CA CYS A 104 -4.00 12.54 -8.62
C CYS A 104 -2.91 11.48 -8.35
N ILE A 105 -2.63 11.16 -7.08
CA ILE A 105 -1.64 10.15 -6.70
C ILE A 105 -2.07 8.74 -7.10
N THR A 106 -3.37 8.43 -7.10
CA THR A 106 -3.88 7.14 -7.59
C THR A 106 -3.76 6.98 -9.10
N MET A 107 -3.26 8.00 -9.82
CA MET A 107 -3.09 8.03 -11.27
C MET A 107 -4.42 7.93 -12.04
N GLU A 108 -5.54 8.29 -11.41
CA GLU A 108 -6.87 8.27 -12.00
C GLU A 108 -7.40 9.71 -12.16
N GLY A 109 -7.73 10.12 -13.39
CA GLY A 109 -8.28 11.45 -13.66
C GLY A 109 -7.32 12.63 -13.36
N TRP A 110 -6.04 12.37 -13.12
CA TRP A 110 -5.05 13.42 -12.82
C TRP A 110 -4.81 14.35 -14.01
N THR A 111 -4.91 13.84 -15.24
CA THR A 111 -4.80 14.66 -16.45
C THR A 111 -5.98 15.61 -16.60
N ASP A 112 -7.17 15.19 -16.17
CA ASP A 112 -8.37 16.03 -16.24
C ASP A 112 -8.24 17.22 -15.29
N VAL A 113 -7.79 16.97 -14.05
CA VAL A 113 -7.49 18.03 -13.08
C VAL A 113 -6.40 18.98 -13.60
N LEU A 114 -5.35 18.44 -14.21
CA LEU A 114 -4.31 19.23 -14.87
C LEU A 114 -4.90 20.13 -15.96
N TYR A 115 -5.72 19.59 -16.87
CA TYR A 115 -6.31 20.35 -17.96
C TYR A 115 -7.28 21.42 -17.46
N TRP A 116 -8.12 21.11 -16.48
CA TRP A 116 -8.97 22.11 -15.83
C TRP A 116 -8.15 23.26 -15.24
N MET A 117 -7.01 22.96 -14.61
CA MET A 117 -6.14 24.00 -14.10
C MET A 117 -5.50 24.83 -15.22
N GLN A 118 -5.04 24.20 -16.30
CA GLN A 118 -4.50 24.89 -17.47
C GLN A 118 -5.54 25.82 -18.10
N ASP A 119 -6.79 25.36 -18.20
CA ASP A 119 -7.89 26.16 -18.71
C ASP A 119 -8.21 27.36 -17.79
N ALA A 120 -8.06 27.22 -16.49
CA ALA A 120 -8.31 28.27 -15.51
C ALA A 120 -7.22 29.36 -15.46
N MET A 121 -5.94 28.99 -15.53
CA MET A 121 -4.82 29.91 -15.27
C MET A 121 -3.66 29.88 -16.29
N GLY A 122 -3.73 29.01 -17.30
CA GLY A 122 -2.71 28.84 -18.33
C GLY A 122 -1.73 27.70 -18.03
N TYR A 123 -0.83 27.45 -18.98
CA TYR A 123 -0.02 26.23 -19.00
C TYR A 123 1.16 26.24 -18.02
N GLU A 124 1.78 27.40 -17.75
CA GLU A 124 3.14 27.52 -17.20
C GLU A 124 3.39 26.89 -15.81
N LEU A 125 2.46 27.02 -14.86
CA LEU A 125 2.63 26.52 -13.49
C LEU A 125 2.00 25.13 -13.26
N PRO A 126 0.79 24.83 -13.78
CA PRO A 126 0.13 23.57 -13.48
C PRO A 126 0.92 22.34 -13.93
N TRP A 127 1.56 22.38 -15.11
CA TRP A 127 2.30 21.23 -15.61
C TRP A 127 3.44 20.82 -14.67
N VAL A 128 4.20 21.78 -14.14
CA VAL A 128 5.31 21.50 -13.21
C VAL A 128 4.79 20.80 -11.97
N TYR A 129 3.71 21.33 -11.39
CA TYR A 129 3.09 20.81 -10.17
C TYR A 129 2.55 19.39 -10.36
N PHE A 130 1.70 19.15 -11.36
CA PHE A 130 1.05 17.85 -11.53
C PHE A 130 2.03 16.77 -12.03
N VAL A 131 2.97 17.12 -12.92
CA VAL A 131 3.99 16.15 -13.38
C VAL A 131 4.93 15.78 -12.23
N SER A 132 5.38 16.75 -11.41
CA SER A 132 6.21 16.43 -10.24
C SER A 132 5.43 15.61 -9.21
N LEU A 133 4.13 15.92 -9.01
CA LEU A 133 3.23 15.16 -8.14
C LEU A 133 3.11 13.70 -8.59
N VAL A 134 2.95 13.42 -9.89
CA VAL A 134 2.84 12.03 -10.38
C VAL A 134 4.18 11.29 -10.26
N ILE A 135 5.30 11.95 -10.57
CA ILE A 135 6.63 11.34 -10.47
C ILE A 135 6.99 11.03 -9.01
N PHE A 136 6.91 12.02 -8.12
CA PHE A 136 7.32 11.87 -6.72
C PHE A 136 6.21 11.30 -5.83
N GLY A 137 4.95 11.50 -6.16
CA GLY A 137 3.80 11.05 -5.37
C GLY A 137 3.35 9.65 -5.75
N SER A 138 3.24 9.31 -7.05
CA SER A 138 2.73 7.99 -7.46
C SER A 138 3.84 6.95 -7.60
N PHE A 139 4.88 7.24 -8.39
CA PHE A 139 5.92 6.24 -8.65
C PHE A 139 6.76 5.92 -7.40
N PHE A 140 7.13 6.93 -6.62
CA PHE A 140 7.88 6.69 -5.38
C PHE A 140 7.06 5.89 -4.36
N VAL A 141 5.78 6.24 -4.18
CA VAL A 141 4.90 5.56 -3.22
C VAL A 141 4.63 4.12 -3.63
N LEU A 142 4.28 3.87 -4.90
CA LEU A 142 4.05 2.50 -5.38
C LEU A 142 5.30 1.63 -5.22
N ASN A 143 6.48 2.16 -5.57
CA ASN A 143 7.73 1.44 -5.42
C ASN A 143 8.08 1.16 -3.94
N LEU A 144 7.79 2.10 -3.03
CA LEU A 144 8.04 1.92 -1.60
C LEU A 144 7.09 0.88 -1.00
N VAL A 145 5.80 0.92 -1.38
CA VAL A 145 4.80 -0.08 -0.95
C VAL A 145 5.22 -1.48 -1.41
N LEU A 146 5.60 -1.64 -2.69
CA LEU A 146 6.07 -2.92 -3.23
C LEU A 146 7.35 -3.40 -2.53
N GLY A 147 8.30 -2.49 -2.27
CA GLY A 147 9.54 -2.80 -1.57
C GLY A 147 9.33 -3.32 -0.16
N VAL A 148 8.45 -2.68 0.62
CA VAL A 148 8.16 -3.12 2.00
C VAL A 148 7.34 -4.41 2.01
N LEU A 149 6.34 -4.54 1.15
CA LEU A 149 5.58 -5.80 1.01
C LEU A 149 6.50 -6.97 0.65
N SER A 150 7.44 -6.74 -0.29
CA SER A 150 8.45 -7.73 -0.66
C SER A 150 9.36 -8.09 0.53
N GLY A 151 9.80 -7.10 1.31
CA GLY A 151 10.60 -7.31 2.51
C GLY A 151 9.86 -8.11 3.58
N GLU A 152 8.61 -7.76 3.86
CA GLU A 152 7.80 -8.45 4.88
C GLU A 152 7.44 -9.87 4.45
N PHE A 153 7.08 -10.08 3.17
CA PHE A 153 6.88 -11.44 2.63
C PHE A 153 8.15 -12.28 2.65
N SER A 154 9.32 -11.67 2.41
CA SER A 154 10.60 -12.37 2.52
C SER A 154 10.88 -12.82 3.95
N LYS A 155 10.62 -11.94 4.93
CA LYS A 155 10.79 -12.22 6.36
C LYS A 155 9.83 -13.31 6.86
N GLU A 156 8.57 -13.28 6.45
CA GLU A 156 7.60 -14.33 6.79
C GLU A 156 7.94 -15.67 6.11
N ARG A 157 8.40 -15.65 4.86
CA ARG A 157 8.89 -16.84 4.16
C ARG A 157 10.10 -17.45 4.85
N GLU A 158 11.04 -16.63 5.32
CA GLU A 158 12.22 -17.10 6.05
C GLU A 158 11.84 -17.78 7.37
N LYS A 159 10.92 -17.20 8.15
CA LYS A 159 10.39 -17.83 9.38
C LYS A 159 9.70 -19.15 9.11
N ALA A 160 8.90 -19.24 8.05
CA ALA A 160 8.21 -20.47 7.66
C ALA A 160 9.22 -21.56 7.26
N LYS A 161 10.26 -21.19 6.50
CA LYS A 161 11.34 -22.09 6.11
C LYS A 161 12.11 -22.61 7.32
N ALA A 162 12.51 -21.72 8.24
CA ALA A 162 13.23 -22.11 9.47
C ALA A 162 12.41 -23.09 10.34
N ARG A 163 11.09 -22.92 10.44
CA ARG A 163 10.21 -23.87 11.14
C ARG A 163 10.16 -25.24 10.46
N GLY A 164 10.02 -25.25 9.14
CA GLY A 164 10.03 -26.49 8.36
C GLY A 164 11.37 -27.22 8.45
N ASP A 165 12.48 -26.48 8.39
CA ASP A 165 13.82 -27.04 8.53
C ASP A 165 14.05 -27.60 9.95
N PHE A 166 13.56 -26.93 11.00
CA PHE A 166 13.61 -27.43 12.38
C PHE A 166 12.79 -28.72 12.57
N GLN A 167 11.59 -28.79 11.99
CA GLN A 167 10.76 -30.01 12.04
C GLN A 167 11.44 -31.18 11.35
N LYS A 168 11.99 -30.97 10.14
CA LYS A 168 12.76 -31.99 9.44
C LYS A 168 13.98 -32.47 10.22
N LEU A 169 14.70 -31.54 10.88
CA LEU A 169 15.85 -31.90 11.70
C LEU A 169 15.45 -32.79 12.88
N ARG A 170 14.33 -32.45 13.54
CA ARG A 170 13.79 -33.22 14.66
C ARG A 170 13.29 -34.61 14.23
N GLU A 171 12.59 -34.70 13.11
CA GLU A 171 12.16 -35.98 12.53
C GLU A 171 13.37 -36.86 12.21
N LYS A 172 14.43 -36.28 11.65
CA LYS A 172 15.66 -37.02 11.35
C LYS A 172 16.37 -37.53 12.61
N GLN A 173 16.49 -36.70 13.65
CA GLN A 173 17.09 -37.10 14.93
C GLN A 173 16.29 -38.22 15.59
N GLN A 174 14.96 -38.12 15.61
CA GLN A 174 14.11 -39.17 16.16
C GLN A 174 14.30 -40.50 15.42
N LEU A 175 14.38 -40.47 14.08
CA LEU A 175 14.57 -41.66 13.26
C LEU A 175 15.95 -42.32 13.48
N GLU A 176 16.99 -41.52 13.69
CA GLU A 176 18.34 -42.01 14.04
C GLU A 176 18.38 -42.64 15.45
N GLU A 177 17.68 -42.04 16.43
CA GLU A 177 17.55 -42.62 17.79
C GLU A 177 16.76 -43.93 17.78
N ASP A 178 15.62 -43.97 17.11
CA ASP A 178 14.78 -45.17 16.99
C ASP A 178 15.55 -46.31 16.30
N LEU A 179 16.27 -46.02 15.21
CA LEU A 179 17.09 -47.00 14.49
C LEU A 179 18.18 -47.59 15.40
N LYS A 180 18.85 -46.75 16.19
CA LYS A 180 19.89 -47.21 17.13
C LYS A 180 19.30 -48.09 18.23
N GLY A 181 18.14 -47.72 18.76
CA GLY A 181 17.42 -48.53 19.77
C GLY A 181 17.01 -49.91 19.23
N TYR A 182 16.53 -49.98 17.99
CA TYR A 182 16.24 -51.27 17.35
C TYR A 182 17.49 -52.14 17.16
N LEU A 183 18.62 -51.55 16.77
CA LEU A 183 19.87 -52.28 16.58
C LEU A 183 20.42 -52.82 17.90
N ASP A 184 20.36 -52.03 18.97
CA ASP A 184 20.79 -52.43 20.32
C ASP A 184 19.97 -53.62 20.84
N TRP A 185 18.64 -53.56 20.67
CA TRP A 185 17.76 -54.67 21.02
C TRP A 185 18.05 -55.95 20.23
N ILE A 186 18.35 -55.85 18.93
CA ILE A 186 18.73 -57.00 18.10
C ILE A 186 20.06 -57.60 18.58
N THR A 187 21.07 -56.77 18.81
CA THR A 187 22.40 -57.21 19.24
C THR A 187 22.30 -57.93 20.59
N GLN A 188 21.55 -57.34 21.52
CA GLN A 188 21.34 -57.94 22.83
C GLN A 188 20.58 -59.27 22.76
N ALA A 189 19.65 -59.43 21.80
CA ALA A 189 18.96 -60.70 21.58
C ALA A 189 19.87 -61.77 20.94
N GLU A 190 20.85 -61.36 20.12
CA GLU A 190 21.83 -62.27 19.50
C GLU A 190 22.89 -62.73 20.51
N ASP A 191 23.24 -61.88 21.50
CA ASP A 191 24.15 -62.19 22.60
C ASP A 191 23.51 -63.06 23.72
N ILE A 192 22.19 -63.34 23.65
CA ILE A 192 21.54 -64.29 24.56
C ILE A 192 21.96 -65.70 24.16
N ASP A 193 22.97 -66.20 24.86
CA ASP A 193 23.45 -67.57 24.76
C ASP A 193 22.43 -68.53 25.43
N PRO A 194 21.77 -69.44 24.70
CA PRO A 194 20.82 -70.40 25.28
C PRO A 194 21.50 -71.44 26.19
N GLU A 195 22.83 -71.48 26.31
CA GLU A 195 23.56 -72.45 27.12
C GLU A 195 23.75 -72.07 28.61
N ASN A 196 23.24 -70.93 29.09
CA ASN A 196 23.38 -70.48 30.49
C ASN A 196 22.03 -70.36 31.26
N GLU A 197 21.08 -71.27 31.04
CA GLU A 197 19.87 -71.39 31.89
C GLU A 197 20.08 -72.22 33.18
N ASP A 198 21.28 -72.75 33.44
CA ASP A 198 21.60 -73.49 34.66
C ASP A 198 22.77 -72.83 35.41
N GLU A 199 22.54 -71.72 36.12
CA GLU A 199 23.19 -71.49 37.42
C GLU A 199 22.61 -70.25 38.14
N GLY A 200 22.02 -70.51 39.31
CA GLY A 200 22.16 -69.61 40.47
C GLY A 200 21.18 -68.44 40.59
N MET A 201 20.05 -68.72 41.24
CA MET A 201 19.37 -67.76 42.11
C MET A 201 20.38 -67.15 43.09
N ASP A 202 20.58 -65.82 43.13
CA ASP A 202 20.75 -65.01 44.36
C ASP A 202 20.99 -63.49 44.12
N GLU A 203 20.05 -62.73 44.70
CA GLU A 203 20.13 -61.48 45.47
C GLU A 203 20.90 -60.19 45.06
N ASP A 204 20.17 -59.08 45.26
CA ASP A 204 20.56 -57.76 45.80
C ASP A 204 20.81 -56.51 44.90
N LYS A 205 19.78 -55.63 44.91
CA LYS A 205 19.66 -54.12 44.92
C LYS A 205 20.95 -53.25 45.03
N PRO A 206 20.95 -51.88 44.83
CA PRO A 206 19.85 -50.92 44.60
C PRO A 206 20.12 -49.68 43.65
N ARG A 207 19.04 -48.90 43.40
CA ARG A 207 18.92 -47.41 43.31
C ARG A 207 19.60 -46.57 42.18
N ASN A 208 18.77 -45.62 41.75
CA ASN A 208 19.02 -44.26 41.21
C ASN A 208 19.23 -44.09 39.70
N CYS A 209 18.22 -43.52 39.04
CA CYS A 209 18.44 -42.49 38.03
C CYS A 209 17.74 -41.21 38.46
N LYS A 210 18.53 -40.13 38.49
CA LYS A 210 18.11 -38.73 38.58
C LYS A 210 17.44 -38.29 37.28
#